data_AF-A0A849YZP5-F1
#
_entry.id   AF-A0A849YZP5-F1
#
_cell.length_a   1.000
_cell.length_b   1.000
_cell.length_c   1.000
_cell.angle_alpha   90.00
_cell.angle_beta   90.00
_cell.angle_gamma   90.00
#
_symmetry.space_group_name_H-M   'P 1'
#
loop_
_entity.id
_entity.type
_entity.pdbx_description
1 polymer ?
#
loop_
_entity_poly.entity_id
_entity_poly.type
_entity_poly.pdbx_seq_one_letter_code
_entity_poly.pdbx_strand_id
1 'polypeptide(L)'
;MKLSSIALALPLFFAPSFADAAEILSVKTSSANFRENPHEAAKIKFSADKFFPVEVVEKKKGWVKVKDFEGDTAWVADKVLGKQATIVISSDKANIRESASTTSDVVFKVERGEVFKIEERKSGWLKVVDARGDGGWIRADMTWGDPDAKEDDKKLDTEKPKTEPSGPAQAKEAEKEKADKPVLETIEVKLMKPEHLQALCHSYVHFVFDSAIAPPSDLEVLCRTLLKDVKEKKAEKADKPVEKKADKKADKPKPEKKADKKADKKPSAKPKK
;
A
#
# COMPACT_ATOMS: atom_id res chain seq x y z
N MET A 1 70.09 -44.93 30.71
CA MET A 1 68.87 -44.25 31.21
C MET A 1 67.94 -44.04 30.03
N LYS A 2 66.78 -44.70 29.99
CA LYS A 2 65.79 -44.57 28.89
C LYS A 2 64.84 -43.42 29.26
N LEU A 3 64.83 -42.36 28.47
CA LEU A 3 63.89 -41.25 28.59
C LEU A 3 62.58 -41.65 27.91
N SER A 4 61.55 -41.97 28.69
CA SER A 4 60.19 -42.17 28.17
C SER A 4 59.53 -40.83 27.89
N SER A 5 59.25 -40.55 26.62
CA SER A 5 58.46 -39.42 26.16
C SER A 5 57.00 -39.56 26.60
N ILE A 6 56.54 -38.63 27.44
CA ILE A 6 55.11 -38.48 27.78
C ILE A 6 54.49 -37.57 26.71
N ALA A 7 53.74 -38.15 25.79
CA ALA A 7 52.92 -37.39 24.85
C ALA A 7 51.71 -36.81 25.59
N LEU A 8 51.71 -35.49 25.80
CA LEU A 8 50.58 -34.75 26.36
C LEU A 8 49.48 -34.63 25.29
N ALA A 9 48.49 -35.53 25.33
CA ALA A 9 47.33 -35.44 24.46
C ALA A 9 46.43 -34.28 24.91
N LEU A 10 46.38 -33.21 24.11
CA LEU A 10 45.51 -32.06 24.32
C LEU A 10 44.08 -32.45 23.90
N PRO A 11 43.07 -32.45 24.79
CA PRO A 11 41.70 -32.76 24.42
C PRO A 11 41.14 -31.62 23.57
N LEU A 12 40.78 -31.91 22.32
CA LEU A 12 40.11 -30.99 21.42
C LEU A 12 38.67 -30.78 21.95
N PHE A 13 38.48 -29.76 22.78
CA PHE A 13 37.16 -29.33 23.24
C PHE A 13 36.42 -28.72 22.05
N PHE A 14 35.54 -29.51 21.42
CA PHE A 14 34.61 -29.02 20.42
C PHE A 14 33.47 -28.30 21.14
N ALA A 15 33.60 -26.99 21.33
CA ALA A 15 32.52 -26.17 21.86
C ALA A 15 31.41 -26.04 20.78
N PRO A 16 30.15 -26.42 21.07
CA PRO A 16 29.06 -26.13 20.16
C PRO A 16 28.87 -24.60 20.06
N SER A 17 29.11 -24.05 18.87
CA SER A 17 28.69 -22.69 18.54
C SER A 17 27.18 -22.71 18.34
N PHE A 18 26.44 -22.14 19.30
CA PHE A 18 25.07 -21.75 19.07
C PHE A 18 25.10 -20.47 18.23
N ALA A 19 24.65 -20.55 16.98
CA ALA A 19 24.37 -19.36 16.18
C ALA A 19 23.06 -18.76 16.72
N ASP A 20 23.15 -17.60 17.36
CA ASP A 20 21.96 -16.83 17.72
C ASP A 20 21.30 -16.35 16.43
N ALA A 21 19.99 -16.56 16.30
CA ALA A 21 19.24 -16.06 15.16
C ALA A 21 19.32 -14.53 15.14
N ALA A 22 19.63 -13.96 13.97
CA ALA A 22 19.82 -12.52 13.88
C ALA A 22 18.51 -11.77 14.17
N GLU A 23 18.56 -10.73 15.01
CA GLU A 23 17.37 -9.93 15.35
C GLU A 23 16.97 -9.08 14.15
N ILE A 24 15.76 -9.30 13.61
CA ILE A 24 15.20 -8.45 12.57
C ILE A 24 14.30 -7.36 13.18
N LEU A 25 14.51 -6.11 12.73
CA LEU A 25 13.66 -4.96 13.01
C LEU A 25 13.19 -4.34 11.69
N SER A 26 12.29 -3.36 11.75
CA SER A 26 11.92 -2.58 10.57
C SER A 26 11.62 -1.12 10.86
N VAL A 27 11.65 -0.31 9.80
CA VAL A 27 11.34 1.12 9.86
C VAL A 27 9.86 1.31 10.19
N LYS A 28 9.55 1.93 11.34
CA LYS A 28 8.18 2.18 11.79
C LYS A 28 7.64 3.56 11.43
N THR A 29 8.53 4.50 11.14
CA THR A 29 8.21 5.86 10.66
C THR A 29 7.91 5.85 9.16
N SER A 30 7.43 6.96 8.59
CA SER A 30 7.20 7.08 7.15
C SER A 30 8.48 6.85 6.34
N SER A 31 9.60 7.40 6.81
CA SER A 31 10.94 7.17 6.27
C SER A 31 11.99 7.21 7.38
N ALA A 32 13.19 6.70 7.08
CA ALA A 32 14.36 6.71 7.94
C ALA A 32 15.63 6.95 7.13
N ASN A 33 16.59 7.65 7.73
CA ASN A 33 17.92 7.87 7.14
C ASN A 33 18.92 6.86 7.71
N PHE A 34 19.64 6.19 6.82
CA PHE A 34 20.71 5.25 7.11
C PHE A 34 22.05 5.93 6.81
N ARG A 35 22.96 5.94 7.78
CA ARG A 35 24.16 6.78 7.80
C ARG A 35 25.44 5.96 7.89
N GLU A 36 26.56 6.57 7.54
CA GLU A 36 27.89 5.94 7.62
C GLU A 36 28.36 5.75 9.09
N ASN A 37 27.92 6.60 10.01
CA ASN A 37 28.35 6.62 11.42
C ASN A 37 27.19 6.90 12.40
N PRO A 38 27.29 6.51 13.69
CA PRO A 38 26.20 6.64 14.68
C PRO A 38 26.09 8.05 15.29
N HIS A 39 25.89 9.06 14.45
CA HIS A 39 25.58 10.43 14.90
C HIS A 39 24.80 11.21 13.83
N GLU A 40 24.05 12.23 14.25
CA GLU A 40 23.10 12.96 13.38
C GLU A 40 23.78 13.74 12.25
N ALA A 41 25.03 14.15 12.44
CA ALA A 41 25.82 14.85 11.42
C ALA A 41 26.49 13.91 10.40
N ALA A 42 26.38 12.58 10.56
CA ALA A 42 27.02 11.63 9.66
C ALA A 42 26.37 11.65 8.28
N LYS A 43 27.16 11.42 7.23
CA LYS A 43 26.67 11.32 5.86
C LYS A 43 25.60 10.22 5.74
N ILE A 44 24.50 10.55 5.05
CA ILE A 44 23.44 9.61 4.72
C ILE A 44 23.93 8.73 3.57
N LYS A 45 23.93 7.40 3.77
CA LYS A 45 24.18 6.41 2.72
C LYS A 45 22.93 6.25 1.85
N PHE A 46 21.78 6.06 2.49
CA PHE A 46 20.48 5.90 1.83
C PHE A 46 19.35 6.24 2.80
N SER A 47 18.13 6.30 2.27
CA SER A 47 16.90 6.38 3.06
C SER A 47 16.01 5.22 2.69
N ALA A 48 15.20 4.74 3.64
CA ALA A 48 14.22 3.69 3.38
C ALA A 48 12.88 4.04 4.01
N ASP A 49 11.82 3.57 3.37
CA ASP A 49 10.44 3.84 3.77
C ASP A 49 9.97 2.91 4.88
N LYS A 50 8.78 3.21 5.39
CA LYS A 50 8.06 2.38 6.35
C LYS A 50 8.02 0.91 5.89
N PHE A 51 8.17 0.00 6.85
CA PHE A 51 8.24 -1.45 6.68
C PHE A 51 9.53 -2.01 6.10
N PHE A 52 10.52 -1.19 5.76
CA PHE A 52 11.82 -1.71 5.33
C PHE A 52 12.47 -2.56 6.44
N PRO A 53 12.67 -3.87 6.24
CA PRO A 53 13.25 -4.75 7.23
C PRO A 53 14.78 -4.61 7.25
N VAL A 54 15.37 -4.81 8.43
CA VAL A 54 16.80 -4.71 8.67
C VAL A 54 17.26 -5.70 9.73
N GLU A 55 18.42 -6.31 9.51
CA GLU A 55 19.07 -7.20 10.46
C GLU A 55 19.96 -6.39 11.40
N VAL A 56 19.79 -6.58 12.70
CA VAL A 56 20.57 -5.89 13.71
C VAL A 56 21.95 -6.53 13.84
N VAL A 57 22.99 -5.74 13.59
CA VAL A 57 24.39 -6.16 13.71
C VAL A 57 25.00 -5.69 15.03
N GLU A 58 24.73 -4.44 15.42
CA GLU A 58 25.31 -3.85 16.63
C GLU A 58 24.38 -2.75 17.19
N LYS A 59 24.29 -2.61 18.51
CA LYS A 59 23.57 -1.50 19.15
C LYS A 59 24.57 -0.61 19.90
N LYS A 60 24.54 0.69 19.64
CA LYS A 60 25.28 1.73 20.38
C LYS A 60 24.32 2.83 20.77
N LYS A 61 24.30 3.24 22.04
CA LYS A 61 23.42 4.29 22.62
C LYS A 61 22.70 5.19 21.59
N GLY A 62 21.43 4.91 21.31
CA GLY A 62 20.57 5.69 20.38
C GLY A 62 20.65 5.29 18.90
N TRP A 63 21.51 4.36 18.55
CA TRP A 63 21.83 3.95 17.19
C TRP A 63 21.94 2.43 17.06
N VAL A 64 21.57 1.94 15.89
CA VAL A 64 21.65 0.53 15.53
C VAL A 64 22.43 0.43 14.23
N LYS A 65 23.52 -0.33 14.23
CA LYS A 65 24.17 -0.77 13.01
C LYS A 65 23.37 -1.94 12.48
N VAL A 66 22.99 -1.85 11.22
CA VAL A 66 22.17 -2.84 10.57
C VAL A 66 22.79 -3.35 9.28
N LYS A 67 22.28 -4.47 8.79
CA LYS A 67 22.50 -5.03 7.46
C LYS A 67 21.15 -5.16 6.75
N ASP A 68 21.07 -4.73 5.50
CA ASP A 68 19.85 -4.90 4.69
C ASP A 68 19.86 -6.20 3.87
N PHE A 69 18.82 -6.38 3.05
CA PHE A 69 18.64 -7.54 2.18
C PHE A 69 19.66 -7.64 1.02
N GLU A 70 20.43 -6.58 0.76
CA GLU A 70 21.50 -6.55 -0.24
C GLU A 70 22.87 -6.80 0.40
N GLY A 71 22.91 -6.93 1.73
CA GLY A 71 24.14 -7.09 2.51
C GLY A 71 24.81 -5.76 2.85
N ASP A 72 24.18 -4.64 2.54
CA ASP A 72 24.70 -3.31 2.80
C ASP A 72 24.57 -2.95 4.28
N THR A 73 25.61 -2.33 4.85
CA THR A 73 25.61 -1.95 6.27
C THR A 73 25.55 -0.44 6.47
N ALA A 74 24.78 -0.02 7.48
CA ALA A 74 24.61 1.39 7.85
C ALA A 74 24.15 1.55 9.30
N TRP A 75 24.24 2.79 9.80
CA TRP A 75 23.73 3.20 11.11
C TRP A 75 22.39 3.90 10.99
N VAL A 76 21.42 3.51 11.80
CA VAL A 76 20.09 4.14 11.87
C VAL A 76 19.74 4.44 13.32
N ALA A 77 18.97 5.50 13.56
CA ALA A 77 18.53 5.85 14.90
C ALA A 77 17.61 4.75 15.47
N ASP A 78 17.81 4.35 16.73
CA ASP A 78 17.00 3.29 17.35
C ASP A 78 15.50 3.61 17.37
N LYS A 79 15.18 4.90 17.58
CA LYS A 79 13.83 5.43 17.74
C LYS A 79 12.96 5.25 16.51
N VAL A 80 13.55 5.09 15.31
CA VAL A 80 12.81 4.90 14.05
C VAL A 80 12.59 3.42 13.71
N LEU A 81 13.22 2.51 14.44
CA LEU A 81 13.03 1.07 14.29
C LEU A 81 11.98 0.53 15.27
N GLY A 82 11.36 -0.57 14.89
CA GLY A 82 10.41 -1.33 15.71
C GLY A 82 10.42 -2.82 15.38
N LYS A 83 9.88 -3.63 16.30
CA LYS A 83 9.61 -5.05 16.04
C LYS A 83 8.29 -5.17 15.29
N GLN A 84 8.35 -5.49 14.01
CA GLN A 84 7.18 -5.70 13.16
C GLN A 84 7.47 -6.84 12.19
N ALA A 85 6.48 -7.67 11.93
CA ALA A 85 6.56 -8.69 10.89
C ALA A 85 6.44 -8.01 9.52
N THR A 86 7.57 -7.83 8.85
CA THR A 86 7.68 -7.13 7.56
C THR A 86 8.64 -7.87 6.67
N ILE A 87 8.48 -7.74 5.36
CA ILE A 87 9.38 -8.33 4.37
C ILE A 87 9.78 -7.31 3.31
N VAL A 88 10.85 -7.65 2.61
CA VAL A 88 11.23 -7.06 1.32
C VAL A 88 11.29 -8.15 0.27
N ILE A 89 10.90 -7.83 -0.96
CA ILE A 89 11.00 -8.74 -2.09
C ILE A 89 12.48 -8.94 -2.45
N SER A 90 12.95 -10.20 -2.43
CA SER A 90 14.34 -10.55 -2.74
C SER A 90 14.52 -11.07 -4.16
N SER A 91 13.48 -11.64 -4.78
CA SER A 91 13.49 -12.03 -6.19
C SER A 91 13.30 -10.84 -7.14
N ASP A 92 13.86 -10.88 -8.34
CA ASP A 92 13.70 -9.81 -9.35
C ASP A 92 12.24 -9.45 -9.62
N LYS A 93 11.37 -10.45 -9.70
CA LYS A 93 9.91 -10.30 -9.87
C LYS A 93 9.18 -11.38 -9.09
N ALA A 94 8.10 -11.00 -8.41
CA ALA A 94 7.19 -11.91 -7.74
C ALA A 94 5.72 -11.60 -8.08
N ASN A 95 4.88 -12.63 -7.95
CA ASN A 95 3.43 -12.49 -8.09
C ASN A 95 2.78 -12.39 -6.71
N ILE A 96 1.95 -11.37 -6.52
CA ILE A 96 1.00 -11.29 -5.42
C ILE A 96 -0.31 -11.94 -5.88
N ARG A 97 -0.80 -12.91 -5.12
CA ARG A 97 -1.94 -13.75 -5.48
C ARG A 97 -3.12 -13.56 -4.55
N GLU A 98 -4.32 -13.92 -5.03
CA GLU A 98 -5.54 -13.78 -4.25
C GLU A 98 -5.59 -14.75 -3.04
N SER A 99 -4.99 -15.93 -3.18
CA SER A 99 -4.90 -16.94 -2.12
C SER A 99 -3.52 -17.60 -2.05
N ALA A 100 -3.25 -18.31 -0.95
CA ALA A 100 -2.03 -19.06 -0.68
C ALA A 100 -1.87 -20.32 -1.57
N SER A 101 -1.84 -20.14 -2.89
CA SER A 101 -1.71 -21.20 -3.88
C SER A 101 -1.06 -20.71 -5.16
N THR A 102 -0.24 -21.56 -5.80
CA THR A 102 0.37 -21.27 -7.11
C THR A 102 -0.63 -21.25 -8.26
N THR A 103 -1.82 -21.83 -8.07
CA THR A 103 -2.90 -21.86 -9.07
C THR A 103 -3.91 -20.72 -8.89
N SER A 104 -3.81 -19.93 -7.82
CA SER A 104 -4.68 -18.79 -7.59
C SER A 104 -4.38 -17.65 -8.56
N ASP A 105 -5.38 -16.82 -8.84
CA ASP A 105 -5.21 -15.64 -9.68
C ASP A 105 -4.15 -14.68 -9.13
N VAL A 106 -3.43 -14.04 -10.05
CA VAL A 106 -2.43 -13.02 -9.75
C VAL A 106 -3.15 -11.68 -9.67
N VAL A 107 -3.09 -11.02 -8.51
CA VAL A 107 -3.68 -9.69 -8.29
C VAL A 107 -2.79 -8.62 -8.93
N PHE A 108 -1.48 -8.67 -8.64
CA PHE A 108 -0.47 -7.80 -9.23
C PHE A 108 0.93 -8.41 -9.13
N LYS A 109 1.90 -7.77 -9.76
CA LYS A 109 3.31 -8.15 -9.73
C LYS A 109 4.10 -7.09 -8.98
N VAL A 110 5.15 -7.56 -8.29
CA VAL A 110 6.05 -6.73 -7.49
C VAL A 110 7.49 -7.01 -7.90
N GLU A 111 8.35 -6.02 -7.74
CA GLU A 111 9.77 -6.09 -8.07
C GLU A 111 10.64 -6.18 -6.80
N ARG A 112 11.90 -6.60 -7.00
CA ARG A 112 12.90 -6.64 -5.94
C ARG A 112 13.00 -5.28 -5.24
N GLY A 113 13.05 -5.31 -3.90
CA GLY A 113 13.15 -4.10 -3.07
C GLY A 113 11.80 -3.53 -2.61
N GLU A 114 10.66 -3.98 -3.14
CA GLU A 114 9.36 -3.60 -2.60
C GLU A 114 9.15 -4.17 -1.18
N VAL A 115 8.49 -3.40 -0.31
CA VAL A 115 8.35 -3.71 1.12
C VAL A 115 6.89 -3.90 1.52
N PHE A 116 6.64 -4.85 2.41
CA PHE A 116 5.31 -5.16 2.91
C PHE A 116 5.32 -5.51 4.39
N LYS A 117 4.17 -5.33 5.03
CA LYS A 117 3.86 -5.91 6.34
C LYS A 117 3.23 -7.28 6.17
N ILE A 118 3.60 -8.24 7.01
CA ILE A 118 2.97 -9.57 7.08
C ILE A 118 1.72 -9.48 7.97
N GLU A 119 0.60 -10.01 7.48
CA GLU A 119 -0.64 -10.18 8.24
C GLU A 119 -0.87 -11.63 8.68
N GLU A 120 -0.51 -12.60 7.83
CA GLU A 120 -0.77 -14.02 8.06
C GLU A 120 0.33 -14.87 7.43
N ARG A 121 0.61 -16.04 8.02
CA ARG A 121 1.51 -17.05 7.47
C ARG A 121 0.76 -18.36 7.30
N LYS A 122 0.87 -18.97 6.13
CA LYS A 122 0.16 -20.22 5.80
C LYS A 122 0.98 -21.08 4.85
N SER A 123 1.52 -22.19 5.35
CA SER A 123 2.14 -23.25 4.52
C SER A 123 3.15 -22.73 3.48
N GLY A 124 4.13 -21.91 3.90
CA GLY A 124 5.12 -21.30 3.00
C GLY A 124 4.64 -20.08 2.23
N TRP A 125 3.44 -19.58 2.53
CA TRP A 125 2.90 -18.32 2.01
C TRP A 125 2.78 -17.27 3.08
N LEU A 126 2.95 -16.01 2.68
CA LEU A 126 2.78 -14.83 3.50
C LEU A 126 1.63 -14.01 2.91
N LYS A 127 0.61 -13.71 3.72
CA LYS A 127 -0.35 -12.67 3.40
C LYS A 127 0.26 -11.34 3.78
N VAL A 128 0.40 -10.45 2.81
CA VAL A 128 1.16 -9.21 2.93
C VAL A 128 0.32 -8.02 2.51
N VAL A 129 0.61 -6.86 3.10
CA VAL A 129 -0.05 -5.58 2.82
C VAL A 129 0.98 -4.45 2.80
N ASP A 130 0.90 -3.57 1.81
CA ASP A 130 1.75 -2.39 1.69
C ASP A 130 1.28 -1.24 2.60
N ALA A 131 1.95 -0.10 2.54
CA ALA A 131 1.58 1.08 3.34
C ALA A 131 0.26 1.75 2.88
N ARG A 132 -0.23 1.46 1.68
CA ARG A 132 -1.47 1.99 1.09
C ARG A 132 -2.68 1.11 1.39
N GLY A 133 -2.44 -0.15 1.77
CA GLY A 133 -3.48 -1.15 2.04
C GLY A 133 -3.63 -2.19 0.93
N ASP A 134 -2.83 -2.11 -0.14
CA ASP A 134 -2.83 -3.08 -1.23
C ASP A 134 -2.03 -4.32 -0.83
N GLY A 135 -2.53 -5.51 -1.15
CA GLY A 135 -1.93 -6.74 -0.64
C GLY A 135 -2.48 -8.01 -1.24
N GLY A 136 -1.94 -9.13 -0.76
CA GLY A 136 -2.31 -10.48 -1.18
C GLY A 136 -1.32 -11.51 -0.65
N TRP A 137 -1.23 -12.65 -1.31
CA TRP A 137 -0.38 -13.76 -0.91
C TRP A 137 0.88 -13.86 -1.77
N ILE A 138 2.03 -13.96 -1.12
CA ILE A 138 3.33 -14.21 -1.75
C ILE A 138 3.99 -15.45 -1.17
N ARG A 139 4.84 -16.12 -1.94
CA ARG A 139 5.65 -17.23 -1.43
C ARG A 139 6.77 -16.67 -0.54
N ALA A 140 6.97 -17.28 0.63
CA ALA A 140 7.96 -16.83 1.59
C ALA A 140 9.41 -16.88 1.04
N ASP A 141 9.71 -17.86 0.18
CA ASP A 141 11.03 -18.06 -0.44
C ASP A 141 11.43 -16.97 -1.44
N MET A 142 10.52 -16.06 -1.80
CA MET A 142 10.77 -14.90 -2.66
C MET A 142 11.03 -13.61 -1.86
N THR A 143 11.12 -13.73 -0.53
CA THR A 143 11.18 -12.59 0.39
C THR A 143 12.37 -12.69 1.35
N TRP A 144 12.68 -11.57 2.00
CA TRP A 144 13.66 -11.50 3.08
C TRP A 144 13.13 -10.64 4.23
N GLY A 145 13.64 -10.89 5.44
CA GLY A 145 13.38 -10.05 6.60
C GLY A 145 12.17 -10.48 7.44
N ASP A 146 11.59 -11.65 7.20
CA ASP A 146 10.57 -12.21 8.09
C ASP A 146 11.21 -12.55 9.45
N PRO A 147 10.84 -11.89 10.57
CA PRO A 147 11.42 -12.14 11.88
C PRO A 147 11.05 -13.52 12.45
N ASP A 148 10.00 -14.16 11.92
CA ASP A 148 9.53 -15.48 12.36
C ASP A 148 9.81 -16.57 11.32
N ALA A 149 10.71 -16.32 10.35
CA ALA A 149 11.17 -17.33 9.42
C ALA A 149 11.79 -18.49 10.21
N LYS A 150 11.03 -19.57 10.40
CA LYS A 150 11.56 -20.81 10.94
C LYS A 150 12.47 -21.42 9.88
N GLU A 151 13.65 -21.86 10.30
CA GLU A 151 14.58 -22.66 9.49
C GLU A 151 13.97 -24.04 9.19
N ASP A 152 12.88 -24.09 8.42
CA ASP A 152 12.29 -25.32 7.91
C ASP A 152 12.99 -25.76 6.60
N ASP A 153 14.26 -25.38 6.44
CA ASP A 153 15.18 -25.80 5.38
C ASP A 153 15.59 -27.27 5.53
N LYS A 154 14.60 -28.17 5.59
CA LYS A 154 14.83 -29.60 5.31
C LYS A 154 13.59 -30.43 5.00
N LYS A 155 12.56 -29.90 4.34
CA LYS A 155 11.61 -30.79 3.63
C LYS A 155 10.80 -30.08 2.53
N LEU A 156 11.47 -29.66 1.47
CA LEU A 156 10.79 -29.45 0.18
C LEU A 156 11.24 -30.49 -0.86
N ASP A 157 11.37 -31.74 -0.44
CA ASP A 157 11.39 -32.86 -1.37
C ASP A 157 9.97 -33.34 -1.62
N THR A 158 9.51 -33.03 -2.84
CA THR A 158 8.56 -33.83 -3.63
C THR A 158 7.22 -34.16 -2.97
N GLU A 159 6.28 -33.21 -2.96
CA GLU A 159 4.87 -33.60 -3.06
C GLU A 159 4.25 -32.98 -4.32
N LYS A 160 4.34 -33.77 -5.39
CA LYS A 160 3.50 -33.68 -6.59
C LYS A 160 2.06 -33.41 -6.15
N PRO A 161 1.33 -32.42 -6.73
CA PRO A 161 -0.06 -32.20 -6.38
C PRO A 161 -0.85 -33.49 -6.63
N LYS A 162 -1.34 -34.11 -5.56
CA LYS A 162 -2.39 -35.12 -5.67
C LYS A 162 -3.63 -34.42 -6.20
N THR A 163 -3.90 -34.67 -7.47
CA THR A 163 -5.20 -34.53 -8.08
C THR A 163 -6.18 -35.36 -7.27
N GLU A 164 -7.06 -34.72 -6.50
CA GLU A 164 -8.31 -35.36 -6.08
C GLU A 164 -9.40 -35.02 -7.10
N PRO A 165 -10.00 -36.04 -7.75
CA PRO A 165 -11.04 -35.84 -8.73
C PRO A 165 -12.38 -35.67 -8.00
N SER A 166 -13.01 -34.50 -8.13
CA SER A 166 -14.44 -34.38 -7.86
C SER A 166 -15.22 -34.53 -9.18
N GLY A 167 -15.91 -35.65 -9.34
CA GLY A 167 -17.00 -35.83 -10.28
C GLY A 167 -17.77 -37.11 -9.95
N PRO A 168 -18.91 -37.41 -10.61
CA PRO A 168 -19.96 -36.52 -11.10
C PRO A 168 -21.38 -36.99 -10.64
N ALA A 169 -22.35 -36.09 -10.47
CA ALA A 169 -23.80 -36.43 -10.43
C ALA A 169 -24.62 -35.13 -10.56
N GLN A 170 -24.95 -34.72 -11.79
CA GLN A 170 -26.18 -35.02 -12.54
C GLN A 170 -27.40 -34.15 -12.17
N ALA A 171 -27.78 -33.40 -13.19
CA ALA A 171 -28.92 -32.51 -13.34
C ALA A 171 -30.28 -33.19 -13.16
N LYS A 172 -31.26 -32.39 -12.72
CA LYS A 172 -32.62 -32.43 -13.24
C LYS A 172 -33.08 -31.00 -13.57
N GLU A 173 -33.43 -30.79 -14.83
CA GLU A 173 -34.26 -29.70 -15.39
C GLU A 173 -35.66 -29.75 -14.75
N ALA A 174 -36.52 -28.73 -14.69
CA ALA A 174 -36.80 -27.51 -15.46
C ALA A 174 -37.49 -26.49 -14.50
N GLU A 175 -37.88 -25.24 -14.78
CA GLU A 175 -38.08 -24.41 -15.97
C GLU A 175 -38.16 -22.93 -15.49
N LYS A 176 -37.49 -22.02 -16.20
CA LYS A 176 -37.93 -20.64 -16.55
C LYS A 176 -38.52 -19.71 -15.46
N GLU A 177 -37.70 -18.78 -14.96
CA GLU A 177 -38.14 -17.40 -14.71
C GLU A 177 -36.98 -16.41 -14.89
N LYS A 178 -37.30 -15.26 -15.46
CA LYS A 178 -36.42 -14.23 -16.00
C LYS A 178 -36.42 -13.05 -15.04
N ALA A 179 -35.30 -12.72 -14.37
CA ALA A 179 -35.01 -11.37 -13.91
C ALA A 179 -33.61 -11.24 -13.28
N ASP A 180 -32.90 -10.21 -13.74
CA ASP A 180 -31.95 -9.34 -13.04
C ASP A 180 -30.65 -9.91 -12.44
N LYS A 181 -29.57 -9.72 -13.23
CA LYS A 181 -28.19 -9.58 -12.74
C LYS A 181 -28.09 -8.44 -11.73
N PRO A 182 -27.28 -8.57 -10.65
CA PRO A 182 -26.78 -7.39 -9.97
C PRO A 182 -25.76 -6.71 -10.88
N VAL A 183 -26.18 -5.59 -11.45
CA VAL A 183 -25.34 -4.62 -12.12
C VAL A 183 -24.40 -4.04 -11.06
N LEU A 184 -23.08 -4.09 -11.32
CA LEU A 184 -22.11 -3.26 -10.61
C LEU A 184 -22.61 -1.81 -10.69
N GLU A 185 -23.06 -1.29 -9.56
CA GLU A 185 -23.44 0.11 -9.42
C GLU A 185 -22.21 0.94 -9.78
N THR A 186 -22.24 1.45 -11.01
CA THR A 186 -21.38 2.52 -11.46
C THR A 186 -21.73 3.68 -10.54
N ILE A 187 -20.85 3.99 -9.59
CA ILE A 187 -20.93 5.24 -8.85
C ILE A 187 -20.70 6.33 -9.89
N GLU A 188 -21.79 6.83 -10.49
CA GLU A 188 -21.78 8.14 -11.13
C GLU A 188 -21.48 9.14 -10.02
N VAL A 189 -20.19 9.47 -9.87
CA VAL A 189 -19.79 10.68 -9.18
C VAL A 189 -20.39 11.81 -9.99
N LYS A 190 -21.57 12.25 -9.57
CA LYS A 190 -22.30 13.40 -10.11
C LYS A 190 -21.28 14.52 -10.25
N LEU A 191 -20.93 14.82 -11.51
CA LEU A 191 -19.97 15.85 -11.91
C LEU A 191 -20.09 17.03 -10.94
N MET A 192 -19.16 17.09 -9.99
CA MET A 192 -19.05 18.26 -9.14
C MET A 192 -18.65 19.40 -10.07
N LYS A 193 -19.25 20.57 -9.86
CA LYS A 193 -19.04 21.75 -10.71
C LYS A 193 -17.54 22.01 -10.88
N PRO A 194 -17.07 22.61 -11.99
CA PRO A 194 -15.65 22.77 -12.29
C PRO A 194 -14.81 23.36 -11.14
N GLU A 195 -15.41 24.22 -10.30
CA GLU A 195 -14.77 24.75 -9.09
C GLU A 195 -14.36 23.69 -8.05
N HIS A 196 -15.05 22.55 -7.96
CA HIS A 196 -14.73 21.47 -7.01
C HIS A 196 -13.56 20.59 -7.47
N LEU A 197 -13.40 20.40 -8.79
CA LEU A 197 -12.25 19.68 -9.35
C LEU A 197 -10.96 20.47 -9.14
N GLN A 198 -11.05 21.80 -9.26
CA GLN A 198 -9.93 22.71 -8.98
C GLN A 198 -9.56 22.73 -7.49
N ALA A 199 -10.53 22.56 -6.58
CA ALA A 199 -10.28 22.45 -5.14
C ALA A 199 -9.64 21.11 -4.76
N LEU A 200 -10.06 19.99 -5.37
CA LEU A 200 -9.42 18.68 -5.19
C LEU A 200 -7.99 18.67 -5.74
N CYS A 201 -7.75 19.26 -6.92
CA CYS A 201 -6.40 19.43 -7.46
C CYS A 201 -5.56 20.37 -6.61
N HIS A 202 -6.08 21.51 -6.12
CA HIS A 202 -5.31 22.39 -5.22
C HIS A 202 -5.01 21.74 -3.88
N SER A 203 -5.95 20.99 -3.31
CA SER A 203 -5.74 20.23 -2.07
C SER A 203 -4.66 19.15 -2.25
N TYR A 204 -4.66 18.47 -3.39
CA TYR A 204 -3.67 17.44 -3.71
C TYR A 204 -2.29 18.04 -4.01
N VAL A 205 -2.23 19.17 -4.73
CA VAL A 205 -0.98 19.89 -5.02
C VAL A 205 -0.38 20.53 -3.77
N HIS A 206 -1.18 21.11 -2.86
CA HIS A 206 -0.67 21.64 -1.59
C HIS A 206 -0.13 20.55 -0.66
N PHE A 207 -0.73 19.36 -0.66
CA PHE A 207 -0.22 18.22 0.11
C PHE A 207 1.14 17.74 -0.40
N VAL A 208 1.39 17.83 -1.71
CA VAL A 208 2.65 17.41 -2.34
C VAL A 208 3.74 18.50 -2.26
N PHE A 209 3.40 19.79 -2.16
CA PHE A 209 4.39 20.88 -2.20
C PHE A 209 4.89 21.39 -0.84
N ASP A 210 4.24 21.08 0.29
CA ASP A 210 4.70 21.51 1.63
C ASP A 210 5.72 20.55 2.27
N SER A 211 5.84 19.35 1.71
CA SER A 211 6.92 18.40 2.02
C SER A 211 7.73 18.22 0.75
N ALA A 212 8.91 18.84 0.65
CA ALA A 212 9.77 18.86 -0.53
C ALA A 212 10.10 17.45 -1.09
N ILE A 213 9.16 16.87 -1.84
CA ILE A 213 9.27 15.61 -2.57
C ILE A 213 9.10 16.01 -4.03
N ALA A 214 10.19 15.94 -4.79
CA ALA A 214 10.11 16.09 -6.24
C ALA A 214 9.16 15.02 -6.80
N PRO A 215 8.19 15.37 -7.67
CA PRO A 215 7.30 14.37 -8.22
C PRO A 215 8.07 13.45 -9.18
N PRO A 216 7.75 12.14 -9.23
CA PRO A 216 8.22 11.29 -10.31
C PRO A 216 7.70 11.85 -11.64
N SER A 217 8.54 11.81 -12.67
CA SER A 217 8.30 12.36 -14.02
C SER A 217 6.98 11.93 -14.67
N ASP A 218 6.35 10.87 -14.18
CA ASP A 218 5.11 10.32 -14.71
C ASP A 218 3.85 11.08 -14.27
N LEU A 219 3.87 11.78 -13.13
CA LEU A 219 2.71 12.55 -12.67
C LEU A 219 2.50 13.82 -13.50
N GLU A 220 3.60 14.46 -13.94
CA GLU A 220 3.53 15.64 -14.81
C GLU A 220 3.01 15.28 -16.20
N VAL A 221 3.39 14.11 -16.71
CA VAL A 221 2.91 13.56 -17.98
C VAL A 221 1.41 13.22 -17.89
N LEU A 222 0.98 12.62 -16.78
CA LEU A 222 -0.44 12.30 -16.55
C LEU A 222 -1.28 13.58 -16.44
N CYS A 223 -0.83 14.58 -15.68
CA CYS A 223 -1.52 15.86 -15.55
C CYS A 223 -1.60 16.63 -16.87
N ARG A 224 -0.51 16.66 -17.67
CA ARG A 224 -0.53 17.30 -18.99
C ARG A 224 -1.46 16.59 -19.97
N THR A 225 -1.54 15.27 -19.91
CA THR A 225 -2.44 14.47 -20.78
C THR A 225 -3.89 14.73 -20.42
N LEU A 226 -4.25 14.66 -19.12
CA LEU A 226 -5.61 14.94 -18.65
C LEU A 226 -6.05 16.38 -18.93
N LEU A 227 -5.15 17.36 -18.85
CA LEU A 227 -5.46 18.76 -19.17
C LEU A 227 -5.66 19.02 -20.67
N LYS A 228 -5.00 18.24 -21.55
CA LYS A 228 -5.24 18.32 -23.00
C LYS A 228 -6.63 17.78 -23.34
N ASP A 229 -7.01 16.64 -22.79
CA ASP A 229 -8.33 16.02 -23.02
C ASP A 229 -9.49 16.92 -22.57
N VAL A 230 -9.31 17.66 -21.46
CA VAL A 230 -10.31 18.64 -20.98
C VAL A 230 -10.40 19.84 -21.91
N LYS A 231 -9.29 20.34 -22.47
CA LYS A 231 -9.29 21.46 -23.41
C LYS A 231 -9.94 21.08 -24.74
N GLU A 232 -9.64 19.90 -25.26
CA GLU A 232 -10.21 19.39 -26.50
C GLU A 232 -11.72 19.15 -26.37
N LYS A 233 -12.18 18.54 -25.26
CA LYS A 233 -13.62 18.40 -24.96
C LYS A 233 -14.35 19.73 -24.79
N LYS A 234 -13.66 20.78 -24.34
CA LYS A 234 -14.23 22.13 -24.21
C LYS A 234 -14.31 22.85 -25.56
N ALA A 235 -13.38 22.59 -26.48
CA ALA A 235 -13.40 23.10 -27.84
C ALA A 235 -14.51 22.46 -28.70
N GLU A 236 -14.71 21.14 -28.59
CA GLU A 236 -15.77 20.42 -29.32
C GLU A 236 -17.19 20.89 -28.93
N LYS A 237 -17.36 21.36 -27.68
CA LYS A 237 -18.63 21.88 -27.19
C LYS A 237 -18.92 23.32 -27.66
N ALA A 238 -17.92 24.04 -28.16
CA ALA A 238 -18.04 25.44 -28.59
C ALA A 238 -18.48 25.60 -30.06
N ASP A 239 -18.35 24.55 -30.90
CA ASP A 239 -18.63 24.62 -32.34
C ASP A 239 -20.02 24.10 -32.77
N LYS A 240 -20.93 23.79 -31.85
CA LYS A 240 -22.32 23.42 -32.22
C LYS A 240 -23.18 24.67 -32.48
N PRO A 241 -23.80 24.85 -33.67
CA PRO A 241 -24.59 26.03 -33.98
C PRO A 241 -25.92 26.05 -33.20
N VAL A 242 -26.27 27.21 -32.64
CA VAL A 242 -27.51 27.45 -31.90
C VAL A 242 -28.68 27.66 -32.87
N GLU A 243 -29.62 26.72 -32.88
CA GLU A 243 -30.88 26.84 -33.61
C GLU A 243 -31.86 27.75 -32.83
N LYS A 244 -32.26 28.88 -33.41
CA LYS A 244 -33.23 29.83 -32.84
C LYS A 244 -34.65 29.28 -32.96
N LYS A 245 -35.40 29.22 -31.85
CA LYS A 245 -36.87 29.07 -31.87
C LYS A 245 -37.58 30.39 -31.57
N ALA A 246 -38.54 30.70 -32.44
CA ALA A 246 -39.36 31.91 -32.49
C ALA A 246 -40.60 31.85 -31.59
N ASP A 247 -41.15 33.05 -31.36
CA ASP A 247 -42.24 33.46 -30.46
C ASP A 247 -43.62 32.81 -30.69
N LYS A 248 -44.42 32.72 -29.60
CA LYS A 248 -45.88 32.97 -29.69
C LYS A 248 -46.50 33.45 -28.35
N LYS A 249 -47.33 34.49 -28.47
CA LYS A 249 -48.01 35.32 -27.45
C LYS A 249 -49.49 34.89 -27.25
N ALA A 250 -50.10 35.38 -26.15
CA ALA A 250 -51.53 35.45 -25.75
C ALA A 250 -51.95 34.39 -24.69
N ASP A 251 -52.80 34.64 -23.69
CA ASP A 251 -53.72 35.74 -23.36
C ASP A 251 -54.07 35.70 -21.84
N LYS A 252 -54.62 36.79 -21.26
CA LYS A 252 -55.04 36.93 -19.83
C LYS A 252 -56.58 36.75 -19.72
N PRO A 253 -57.19 36.42 -18.55
CA PRO A 253 -57.49 37.44 -17.51
C PRO A 253 -57.59 36.96 -16.01
N LYS A 254 -57.63 37.95 -15.09
CA LYS A 254 -57.91 37.93 -13.60
C LYS A 254 -59.45 37.97 -13.35
N PRO A 255 -60.07 38.05 -12.12
CA PRO A 255 -59.62 38.07 -10.69
C PRO A 255 -60.45 37.14 -9.73
N GLU A 256 -60.18 36.95 -8.42
CA GLU A 256 -60.50 37.81 -7.25
C GLU A 256 -60.15 37.13 -5.88
N LYS A 257 -59.88 37.99 -4.88
CA LYS A 257 -60.17 37.98 -3.41
C LYS A 257 -59.91 36.75 -2.51
N LYS A 258 -59.18 37.00 -1.40
CA LYS A 258 -59.74 37.01 -0.02
C LYS A 258 -58.79 37.70 0.98
N ALA A 259 -59.40 38.36 1.95
CA ALA A 259 -58.81 39.19 2.99
C ALA A 259 -58.71 38.45 4.35
N ASP A 260 -57.96 39.09 5.24
CA ASP A 260 -58.03 39.05 6.72
C ASP A 260 -57.50 37.83 7.48
N LYS A 261 -56.42 38.01 8.27
CA LYS A 261 -56.56 38.28 9.72
C LYS A 261 -55.26 38.72 10.40
N LYS A 262 -55.47 39.61 11.36
CA LYS A 262 -54.56 40.39 12.20
C LYS A 262 -54.04 39.59 13.40
N ALA A 263 -52.79 39.79 13.82
CA ALA A 263 -52.35 39.58 15.20
C ALA A 263 -51.11 40.45 15.54
N ASP A 264 -51.34 41.41 16.43
CA ASP A 264 -50.37 42.25 17.13
C ASP A 264 -49.35 41.44 17.95
N LYS A 265 -48.13 41.98 18.18
CA LYS A 265 -47.58 42.35 19.51
C LYS A 265 -46.07 42.66 19.51
N LYS A 266 -45.78 43.96 19.63
CA LYS A 266 -44.76 44.67 20.44
C LYS A 266 -43.24 44.33 20.32
N PRO A 267 -42.37 45.35 20.15
CA PRO A 267 -40.91 45.22 20.15
C PRO A 267 -40.29 45.38 21.55
N SER A 268 -39.16 44.71 21.79
CA SER A 268 -38.27 44.94 22.94
C SER A 268 -36.88 45.36 22.46
N ALA A 269 -36.48 46.54 22.92
CA ALA A 269 -35.16 47.13 22.76
C ALA A 269 -34.16 46.55 23.78
N LYS A 270 -32.88 46.41 23.40
CA LYS A 270 -31.76 47.14 24.03
C LYS A 270 -30.41 46.82 23.35
N PRO A 271 -29.44 47.75 23.42
CA PRO A 271 -28.22 47.75 22.61
C PRO A 271 -27.05 47.06 23.32
N LYS A 272 -26.08 46.57 22.53
CA LYS A 272 -24.76 46.18 23.02
C LYS A 272 -23.74 47.23 22.56
N LYS A 273 -23.05 47.83 23.55
CA LYS A 273 -21.66 48.24 23.42
C LYS A 273 -20.79 46.99 23.49
#